data_AF-A0A2H3F1F7-F1
#
_entry.id   AF-A0A2H3F1F7-F1
#
_cell.length_a   1.000
_cell.length_b   1.000
_cell.length_c   1.000
_cell.angle_alpha   90.00
_cell.angle_beta   90.00
_cell.angle_gamma   90.00
#
_symmetry.space_group_name_H-M   'P 1'
#
loop_
_entity.id
_entity.type
_entity.pdbx_description
1 polymer ?
#
loop_
_entity_poly.entity_id
_entity_poly.type
_entity_poly.pdbx_seq_one_letter_code
_entity_poly.pdbx_strand_id
1 'polypeptide(L)' 'MSGKVIQSGSTYQPKSNNSYYESFGGYNNFMHSYGLKPWDMDDVEEGKAILQMFKEQDRLEHEEAQKNSGKK' A
#
# COMPACT_ATOMS: atom_id res chain seq x y z
N MET A 1 -25.48 -24.50 -13.83
CA MET A 1 -24.40 -24.96 -12.92
C MET A 1 -23.17 -24.11 -13.20
N SER A 2 -22.92 -23.05 -12.42
CA SER A 2 -21.71 -22.23 -12.59
C SER A 2 -20.79 -22.54 -11.41
N GLY A 3 -19.77 -23.36 -11.67
CA GLY A 3 -18.80 -23.79 -10.68
C GLY A 3 -17.97 -22.60 -10.20
N LYS A 4 -18.12 -22.26 -8.92
CA LYS A 4 -17.25 -21.29 -8.25
C LYS A 4 -15.99 -22.03 -7.85
N VAL A 5 -14.92 -21.88 -8.64
CA VAL A 5 -13.59 -22.39 -8.29
C VAL A 5 -13.06 -21.49 -7.18
N ILE A 6 -13.14 -21.92 -5.93
CA ILE A 6 -12.48 -21.26 -4.80
C ILE A 6 -11.16 -22.01 -4.58
N GLN A 7 -10.10 -21.57 -5.24
CA GLN A 7 -8.74 -21.95 -4.85
C GLN A 7 -8.27 -20.97 -3.78
N SER A 8 -8.30 -21.46 -2.53
CA SER A 8 -7.67 -20.86 -1.37
C SER A 8 -6.15 -20.97 -1.52
N GLY A 9 -5.48 -19.82 -1.69
CA GLY A 9 -4.02 -19.73 -1.76
C GLY A 9 -3.58 -18.28 -1.61
N SER A 10 -3.46 -17.81 -0.36
CA SER A 10 -2.83 -16.55 0.06
C SER A 10 -3.12 -15.31 -0.81
N THR A 11 -4.26 -14.64 -0.56
CA THR A 11 -4.53 -13.33 -1.14
C THR A 11 -3.76 -12.27 -0.37
N TYR A 12 -2.89 -11.51 -1.05
CA TYR A 12 -2.29 -10.30 -0.48
C TYR A 12 -3.41 -9.35 -0.07
N GLN A 13 -3.47 -9.01 1.22
CA GLN A 13 -4.40 -8.03 1.75
C GLN A 13 -3.65 -6.69 1.87
N PRO A 14 -3.87 -5.73 0.95
CA PRO A 14 -3.20 -4.44 1.04
C PRO A 14 -3.61 -3.71 2.32
N LYS A 15 -2.65 -3.03 2.96
CA LYS A 15 -2.95 -2.18 4.12
C LYS A 15 -3.86 -1.01 3.71
N SER A 16 -4.62 -0.49 4.67
CA SER A 16 -5.41 0.72 4.46
C SER A 16 -4.50 1.94 4.24
N ASN A 17 -4.98 2.98 3.55
CA ASN A 17 -4.20 4.23 3.37
C ASN A 17 -3.78 4.82 4.73
N ASN A 18 -4.68 4.80 5.72
CA ASN A 18 -4.40 5.33 7.05
C ASN A 18 -3.24 4.60 7.74
N SER A 19 -3.08 3.30 7.51
CA SER A 19 -1.96 2.53 8.06
C SER A 19 -0.60 3.01 7.54
N TYR A 20 -0.53 3.54 6.32
CA TYR A 20 0.70 4.15 5.78
C TYR A 20 0.96 5.53 6.37
N TYR A 21 -0.10 6.28 6.70
CA TYR A 21 0.02 7.62 7.28
C TYR A 21 0.30 7.60 8.79
N GLU A 22 -0.02 6.50 9.47
CA GLU A 22 0.09 6.37 10.93
C GLU A 22 1.51 6.64 11.43
N SER A 23 2.53 6.15 10.71
CA SER A 23 3.94 6.38 11.02
C SER A 23 4.37 7.86 10.90
N PHE A 24 3.63 8.65 10.12
CA PHE A 24 3.85 10.10 9.99
C PHE A 24 3.02 10.90 10.99
N GLY A 25 2.11 10.26 11.75
CA GLY A 25 1.14 10.96 12.60
C GLY A 25 -0.12 11.42 11.84
N GLY A 26 -0.45 10.75 10.73
CA GLY A 26 -1.66 11.00 9.94
C GLY A 26 -1.39 11.69 8.60
N TYR A 27 -2.45 11.81 7.79
CA TYR A 27 -2.37 12.29 6.40
C TYR A 27 -1.73 13.68 6.27
N ASN A 28 -2.10 14.63 7.12
CA ASN A 28 -1.56 16.00 7.03
C ASN A 28 -0.06 16.03 7.31
N ASN A 29 0.41 15.28 8.31
CA ASN A 29 1.84 15.20 8.61
C ASN A 29 2.61 14.45 7.53
N PHE A 30 2.00 13.43 6.92
CA PHE A 30 2.55 12.78 5.72
C PHE A 30 2.71 13.79 4.58
N MET A 31 1.67 14.56 4.24
CA MET A 31 1.77 15.58 3.19
C MET A 31 2.88 16.60 3.50
N HIS A 32 2.90 17.11 4.74
CA HIS A 32 3.90 18.09 5.17
C HIS A 32 5.33 17.53 5.21
N SER A 33 5.55 16.24 5.50
CA SER A 33 6.89 15.65 5.49
C SER A 33 7.51 15.59 4.10
N TYR A 34 6.68 15.59 3.06
CA TYR A 34 7.09 15.68 1.65
C TYR A 34 6.96 17.10 1.07
N GLY A 35 6.65 18.11 1.89
CA GLY A 35 6.48 19.50 1.44
C GLY A 35 5.20 19.77 0.65
N LEU A 36 4.24 18.84 0.68
CA LEU A 36 2.99 18.90 -0.05
C LEU A 36 1.90 19.64 0.75
N LYS A 37 1.07 20.42 0.05
CA LYS A 37 -0.07 21.15 0.63
C LYS A 37 -1.36 20.31 0.48
N PRO A 38 -2.02 19.90 1.58
CA PRO A 38 -3.26 19.12 1.51
C PRO A 38 -4.45 19.82 0.84
N TRP A 39 -4.39 21.14 0.66
CA TRP A 39 -5.43 21.96 0.01
C TRP A 39 -5.14 22.26 -1.46
N ASP A 40 -3.95 21.90 -1.96
CA ASP A 40 -3.59 22.03 -3.36
C ASP A 40 -3.82 20.70 -4.07
N MET A 41 -4.63 20.71 -5.13
CA MET A 41 -5.06 19.46 -5.77
C MET A 41 -3.90 18.76 -6.49
N ASP A 42 -2.96 19.53 -7.04
CA ASP A 42 -1.77 18.98 -7.72
C ASP A 42 -0.88 18.25 -6.70
N ASP A 43 -0.65 18.87 -5.54
CA ASP A 43 0.12 18.26 -4.45
C ASP A 43 -0.60 17.02 -3.88
N VAL A 44 -1.93 17.03 -3.79
CA VAL A 44 -2.72 15.86 -3.37
C VAL A 44 -2.55 14.69 -4.35
N GLU A 45 -2.46 14.96 -5.65
CA GLU A 45 -2.16 13.92 -6.65
C GLU A 45 -0.74 13.36 -6.49
N GLU A 46 0.24 14.22 -6.21
CA GLU A 46 1.61 13.79 -5.89
C GLU A 46 1.65 12.91 -4.63
N GLY A 47 0.96 13.33 -3.56
CA GLY A 47 0.85 12.55 -2.31
C GLY A 47 0.22 11.17 -2.53
N LYS A 48 -0.78 11.07 -3.42
CA LYS A 48 -1.36 9.79 -3.83
C LYS A 48 -0.34 8.94 -4.59
N ALA A 49 0.45 9.51 -5.49
CA ALA A 49 1.48 8.79 -6.23
C ALA A 49 2.54 8.19 -5.29
N ILE A 50 3.00 8.97 -4.30
CA ILE A 50 3.92 8.49 -3.27
C ILE A 50 3.30 7.32 -2.48
N LEU A 51 2.03 7.45 -2.06
CA LEU A 51 1.33 6.36 -1.37
C LEU A 51 1.26 5.08 -2.24
N GLN A 52 1.03 5.21 -3.55
CA GLN A 52 1.01 4.03 -4.44
C GLN A 52 2.37 3.34 -4.49
N MET A 53 3.48 4.08 -4.44
CA MET A 53 4.82 3.49 -4.38
C MET A 53 5.03 2.67 -3.10
N PHE A 54 4.59 3.18 -1.94
CA PHE A 54 4.66 2.42 -0.68
C PHE A 54 3.85 1.12 -0.73
N LYS A 55 2.65 1.16 -1.31
CA LYS A 55 1.81 -0.03 -1.47
C LYS A 55 2.43 -1.06 -2.41
N GLU A 56 3.01 -0.60 -3.50
CA GLU A 56 3.67 -1.48 -4.46
C GLU A 56 4.90 -2.14 -3.82
N GLN A 57 5.69 -1.40 -3.06
CA GLN A 57 6.82 -1.95 -2.32
C GLN A 57 6.36 -3.03 -1.31
N ASP A 58 5.35 -2.74 -0.49
CA ASP A 58 4.77 -3.71 0.45
C ASP A 58 4.28 -4.99 -0.26
N ARG A 59 3.69 -4.84 -1.46
CA ARG A 59 3.22 -5.98 -2.28
C ARG A 59 4.39 -6.83 -2.74
N LEU A 60 5.44 -6.20 -3.29
CA LEU A 60 6.63 -6.90 -3.77
C LEU A 60 7.35 -7.65 -2.64
N GLU A 61 7.53 -7.01 -1.48
CA GLU A 61 8.13 -7.63 -0.29
C GLU A 61 7.33 -8.85 0.18
N HIS A 62 5.99 -8.77 0.17
CA HIS A 62 5.13 -9.89 0.51
C HIS A 62 5.23 -11.05 -0.49
N GLU A 63 5.30 -10.76 -1.78
CA GLU A 63 5.51 -11.77 -2.83
C GLU A 63 6.86 -12.49 -2.68
N GLU A 64 7.92 -11.74 -2.36
CA GLU A 64 9.26 -12.28 -2.11
C GLU A 64 9.32 -13.16 -0.86
N ALA A 65 8.71 -12.71 0.24
CA ALA A 65 8.64 -13.47 1.48
C ALA A 65 7.95 -14.83 1.28
N GLN A 66 6.86 -14.85 0.51
CA GLN A 66 6.17 -16.11 0.15
C GLN A 66 7.06 -17.03 -0.68
N LYS A 67 7.74 -16.50 -1.72
CA LYS A 67 8.67 -17.29 -2.54
C LYS A 67 9.83 -17.89 -1.73
N ASN A 68 10.30 -17.19 -0.70
CA ASN A 68 11.39 -17.67 0.15
C ASN A 68 10.93 -18.71 1.20
N SER A 69 9.71 -18.56 1.74
CA SER A 69 9.14 -19.48 2.73
C SER A 69 8.86 -20.90 2.21
N GLY A 70 8.71 -21.06 0.88
CA GLY A 70 8.52 -22.36 0.22
C GLY A 70 9.81 -23.12 -0.14
N LYS A 71 10.98 -22.58 0.19
CA LYS A 71 12.31 -23.15 -0.17
C LYS A 71 13.07 -23.80 1.00
N LYS A 72 12.39 -24.25 2.06
CA LYS A 72 13.02 -25.02 3.14
C LYS A 72 12.99 -26.52 2.89
#